data_AF-A0A2G3AGB6-F1
#
_entry.id   AF-A0A2G3AGB6-F1
#
_cell.length_a   1.000
_cell.length_b   1.000
_cell.length_c   1.000
_cell.angle_alpha   90.00
_cell.angle_beta   90.00
_cell.angle_gamma   90.00
#
_symmetry.space_group_name_H-M   'P 1'
#
loop_
_entity.id
_entity.type
_entity.pdbx_description
1 polymer ?
#
loop_
_entity_poly.entity_id
_entity_poly.type
_entity_poly.pdbx_seq_one_letter_code
_entity_poly.pdbx_strand_id
1 'polypeptide(L)'
;MRHLSENLWVNHHYGEHLYLFYNAAKAYSPDEFSDYFVEFKNYCLEAAFFLDHELGFEKWSGAYFPGNSFDMMTKNIAESVNAILIAEREYPVVSIFNLIAERFGEIFRERRPYVLKYKDNKFVFATEKILRDNMNEGDSFYMENHGEDYGLRVYYYSSPVYKVEEYLLAYSKLINVVPLKSEWRVPQELLDMNIIPPLVVTKLGRKKRKHVKGVGETFKSKRRNKCSLCKRPGHKRTTCNNYNRS
;
A
#
# COMPACT_ATOMS: atom_id res chain seq x y z
N MET A 1 -6.47 -9.02 1.58
CA MET A 1 -5.89 -10.13 2.38
C MET A 1 -5.76 -9.89 3.89
N ARG A 2 -5.12 -8.82 4.40
CA ARG A 2 -4.96 -8.66 5.87
C ARG A 2 -6.28 -8.53 6.63
N HIS A 3 -7.24 -7.76 6.12
CA HIS A 3 -8.56 -7.65 6.75
C HIS A 3 -9.34 -8.96 6.70
N LEU A 4 -9.23 -9.72 5.60
CA LEU A 4 -9.79 -11.07 5.50
C LEU A 4 -9.14 -12.03 6.52
N SER A 5 -7.81 -12.01 6.61
CA SER A 5 -7.07 -12.81 7.60
C SER A 5 -7.35 -12.38 9.05
N GLU A 6 -7.60 -11.10 9.29
CA GLU A 6 -7.95 -10.57 10.61
C GLU A 6 -9.39 -10.96 10.98
N ASN A 7 -10.32 -11.00 10.03
CA ASN A 7 -11.66 -11.55 10.25
C ASN A 7 -11.60 -13.06 10.53
N LEU A 8 -10.82 -13.81 9.76
CA LEU A 8 -10.57 -15.24 10.00
C LEU A 8 -9.93 -15.48 11.39
N TRP A 9 -9.01 -14.62 11.80
CA TRP A 9 -8.35 -14.69 13.10
C TRP A 9 -9.29 -14.34 14.27
N VAL A 10 -10.11 -13.30 14.13
CA VAL A 10 -11.00 -12.81 15.18
C VAL A 10 -12.22 -13.71 15.38
N ASN A 11 -12.76 -14.28 14.30
CA ASN A 11 -14.01 -15.04 14.38
C ASN A 11 -13.80 -16.53 14.66
N HIS A 12 -12.60 -17.07 14.41
CA HIS A 12 -12.41 -18.53 14.44
C HIS A 12 -11.20 -19.03 15.27
N HIS A 13 -10.46 -18.16 15.97
CA HIS A 13 -9.36 -18.54 16.88
C HIS A 13 -8.19 -19.36 16.28
N TYR A 14 -8.08 -19.50 14.95
CA TYR A 14 -7.08 -20.34 14.27
C TYR A 14 -5.74 -19.63 13.96
N GLY A 15 -5.12 -19.04 14.98
CA GLY A 15 -3.86 -18.28 14.86
C GLY A 15 -2.72 -19.03 14.17
N GLU A 16 -2.59 -20.33 14.41
CA GLU A 16 -1.44 -21.14 13.97
C GLU A 16 -1.52 -21.57 12.50
N HIS A 17 -2.72 -21.72 11.92
CA HIS A 17 -2.91 -22.23 10.56
C HIS A 17 -3.17 -21.13 9.51
N LEU A 18 -3.19 -19.87 9.94
CA LEU A 18 -3.37 -18.71 9.05
C LEU A 18 -2.30 -18.60 7.95
N TYR A 19 -1.11 -19.18 8.14
CA TYR A 19 -0.09 -19.19 7.09
C TYR A 19 -0.54 -19.99 5.86
N LEU A 20 -1.32 -21.07 6.03
CA LEU A 20 -1.84 -21.87 4.92
C LEU A 20 -2.79 -21.04 4.04
N PHE A 21 -3.68 -20.28 4.67
CA PHE A 21 -4.53 -19.32 3.96
C PHE A 21 -3.70 -18.26 3.21
N TYR A 22 -2.65 -17.73 3.82
CA TYR A 22 -1.76 -16.76 3.17
C TYR A 22 -1.00 -17.36 1.99
N ASN A 23 -0.58 -18.62 2.08
CA ASN A 23 0.12 -19.33 1.03
C ASN A 23 -0.83 -19.65 -0.13
N ALA A 24 -2.02 -20.19 0.17
CA ALA A 24 -3.07 -20.42 -0.82
C ALA A 24 -3.39 -19.13 -1.59
N ALA A 25 -3.62 -18.02 -0.89
CA ALA A 25 -3.95 -16.76 -1.54
C ALA A 25 -2.86 -16.19 -2.46
N LYS A 26 -1.60 -16.54 -2.20
CA LYS A 26 -0.43 -16.09 -2.97
C LYS A 26 0.01 -17.09 -4.03
N ALA A 27 -0.53 -18.31 -4.03
CA ALA A 27 -0.21 -19.32 -5.01
C ALA A 27 -0.50 -18.80 -6.41
N TYR A 28 0.40 -19.12 -7.34
CA TYR A 28 0.29 -18.69 -8.74
C TYR A 28 -0.36 -19.75 -9.62
N SER A 29 -0.37 -21.01 -9.19
CA SER A 29 -1.05 -22.10 -9.89
C SER A 29 -2.23 -22.66 -9.07
N PRO A 30 -3.27 -23.16 -9.74
CA PRO A 30 -4.38 -23.86 -9.07
C PRO A 30 -3.93 -25.08 -8.26
N ASP A 31 -2.89 -25.79 -8.72
CA ASP A 31 -2.36 -26.96 -8.03
C ASP A 31 -1.72 -26.59 -6.67
N GLU A 32 -0.84 -25.58 -6.67
CA GLU A 32 -0.21 -25.07 -5.44
C GLU A 32 -1.25 -24.46 -4.49
N PHE A 33 -2.27 -23.77 -5.03
CA PHE A 33 -3.40 -23.32 -4.23
C PHE A 33 -4.11 -24.50 -3.55
N SER A 34 -4.41 -25.55 -4.32
CA SER A 34 -5.17 -26.71 -3.86
C SER A 34 -4.45 -27.40 -2.69
N ASP A 35 -3.13 -27.58 -2.79
CA ASP A 35 -2.33 -28.18 -1.73
C ASP A 35 -2.48 -27.42 -0.39
N TYR A 36 -2.28 -26.10 -0.42
CA TYR A 36 -2.43 -25.26 0.77
C TYR A 36 -3.88 -25.17 1.25
N PHE A 37 -4.86 -25.15 0.34
CA PHE A 37 -6.27 -24.96 0.69
C PHE A 37 -6.92 -26.23 1.25
N VAL A 38 -6.54 -27.42 0.75
CA VAL A 38 -6.93 -28.71 1.33
C VAL A 38 -6.35 -28.85 2.73
N GLU A 39 -5.07 -28.51 2.90
CA GLU A 39 -4.46 -28.51 4.23
C GLU A 39 -5.16 -27.52 5.16
N PHE A 40 -5.51 -26.32 4.67
CA PHE A 40 -6.28 -25.34 5.42
C PHE A 40 -7.68 -25.86 5.82
N LYS A 41 -8.38 -26.57 4.93
CA LYS A 41 -9.71 -27.19 5.20
C LYS A 41 -9.66 -28.16 6.38
N ASN A 42 -8.57 -28.91 6.52
CA ASN A 42 -8.41 -29.89 7.62
C ASN A 42 -8.38 -29.23 9.00
N TYR A 43 -7.89 -27.99 9.09
CA TYR A 43 -7.79 -27.27 10.35
C TYR A 43 -8.92 -26.25 10.56
N CYS A 44 -9.45 -25.67 9.48
CA CYS A 44 -10.31 -24.50 9.50
C CYS A 44 -11.55 -24.69 8.63
N LEU A 45 -12.36 -25.69 8.93
CA LEU A 45 -13.46 -26.15 8.06
C LEU A 45 -14.51 -25.06 7.76
N GLU A 46 -14.97 -24.35 8.80
CA GLU A 46 -15.99 -23.30 8.70
C GLU A 46 -15.49 -22.07 7.91
N ALA A 47 -14.25 -21.66 8.18
CA ALA A 47 -13.58 -20.60 7.45
C ALA A 47 -13.36 -20.98 5.97
N ALA A 48 -12.96 -22.22 5.69
CA ALA A 48 -12.78 -22.69 4.34
C ALA A 48 -14.11 -22.75 3.58
N PHE A 49 -15.21 -23.14 4.25
CA PHE A 49 -16.55 -23.10 3.67
C PHE A 49 -16.94 -21.67 3.25
N PHE A 50 -16.78 -20.69 4.15
CA PHE A 50 -17.02 -19.27 3.83
C PHE A 50 -16.18 -18.80 2.63
N LEU A 51 -14.89 -19.11 2.60
CA LEU A 51 -13.97 -18.67 1.54
C LEU A 51 -14.28 -19.27 0.17
N ASP A 52 -14.77 -20.51 0.16
CA ASP A 52 -15.11 -21.29 -1.04
C ASP A 52 -16.51 -20.92 -1.57
N HIS A 53 -17.52 -20.92 -0.69
CA HIS A 53 -18.92 -20.85 -1.11
C HIS A 53 -19.55 -19.46 -0.99
N GLU A 54 -19.17 -18.66 0.02
CA GLU A 54 -19.75 -17.31 0.20
C GLU A 54 -18.91 -16.23 -0.49
N LEU A 55 -17.59 -16.32 -0.36
CA LEU A 55 -16.68 -15.32 -0.92
C LEU A 55 -16.31 -15.62 -2.38
N GLY A 56 -15.97 -16.87 -2.70
CA GLY A 56 -15.46 -17.27 -4.03
C GLY A 56 -13.97 -16.99 -4.19
N PHE A 57 -13.23 -17.95 -4.78
CA PHE A 57 -11.77 -17.90 -4.90
C PHE A 57 -11.25 -16.75 -5.76
N GLU A 58 -12.00 -16.36 -6.77
CA GLU A 58 -11.68 -15.26 -7.68
C GLU A 58 -11.50 -13.91 -6.96
N LYS A 59 -12.06 -13.76 -5.74
CA LYS A 59 -11.99 -12.50 -4.99
C LYS A 59 -10.77 -12.38 -4.09
N TRP A 60 -10.04 -13.46 -3.83
CA TRP A 60 -8.96 -13.45 -2.84
C TRP A 60 -7.74 -14.32 -3.18
N SER A 61 -7.86 -15.25 -4.12
CA SER A 61 -6.77 -16.13 -4.56
C SER A 61 -6.10 -15.59 -5.81
N GLY A 62 -4.76 -15.52 -5.80
CA GLY A 62 -3.96 -15.19 -6.99
C GLY A 62 -4.13 -16.20 -8.12
N ALA A 63 -4.23 -17.50 -7.80
CA ALA A 63 -4.32 -18.59 -8.76
C ALA A 63 -5.63 -18.61 -9.57
N TYR A 64 -6.72 -18.07 -9.01
CA TYR A 64 -8.05 -18.05 -9.63
C TYR A 64 -8.47 -16.66 -10.09
N PHE A 65 -7.61 -15.66 -9.94
CA PHE A 65 -7.91 -14.31 -10.40
C PHE A 65 -7.85 -14.27 -11.95
N PRO A 66 -8.88 -13.77 -12.65
CA PRO A 66 -8.99 -13.87 -14.11
C PRO A 66 -8.03 -12.94 -14.89
N GLY A 67 -7.13 -12.22 -14.21
CA GLY A 67 -6.19 -11.29 -14.82
C GLY A 67 -4.83 -11.27 -14.13
N ASN A 68 -3.95 -10.37 -14.56
CA ASN A 68 -2.67 -10.17 -13.91
C ASN A 68 -2.86 -9.39 -12.61
N SER A 69 -2.79 -10.06 -11.45
CA SER A 69 -2.91 -9.44 -10.11
C SER A 69 -1.64 -8.69 -9.68
N PHE A 70 -1.02 -7.96 -10.61
CA PHE A 70 -0.03 -6.97 -10.21
C PHE A 70 -0.80 -5.85 -9.50
N ASP A 71 -0.56 -5.70 -8.19
CA ASP A 71 -0.89 -4.52 -7.38
C ASP A 71 -2.22 -4.50 -6.58
N MET A 72 -3.17 -5.43 -6.77
CA MET A 72 -4.43 -5.45 -5.99
C MET A 72 -4.27 -5.96 -4.53
N MET A 73 -3.02 -6.11 -4.07
CA MET A 73 -2.62 -6.61 -2.75
C MET A 73 -1.81 -5.59 -1.94
N THR A 74 -1.56 -4.39 -2.47
CA THR A 74 -0.80 -3.38 -1.74
C THR A 74 -1.73 -2.63 -0.79
N LYS A 75 -1.64 -2.95 0.51
CA LYS A 75 -2.14 -2.14 1.64
C LYS A 75 -1.72 -0.67 1.58
N ASN A 76 -0.80 -0.34 0.67
CA ASN A 76 -0.07 0.89 0.63
C ASN A 76 -0.97 2.10 0.35
N ILE A 77 -2.01 1.97 -0.49
CA ILE A 77 -2.91 3.10 -0.76
C ILE A 77 -3.75 3.42 0.49
N ALA A 78 -4.44 2.43 1.06
CA ALA A 78 -5.29 2.62 2.23
C ALA A 78 -4.47 2.99 3.49
N GLU A 79 -3.28 2.39 3.69
CA GLU A 79 -2.39 2.73 4.81
C GLU A 79 -1.75 4.12 4.61
N SER A 80 -1.41 4.53 3.39
CA SER A 80 -0.89 5.88 3.08
C SER A 80 -1.95 6.95 3.30
N VAL A 81 -3.16 6.75 2.77
CA VAL A 81 -4.29 7.67 3.00
C VAL A 81 -4.63 7.73 4.49
N ASN A 82 -4.66 6.60 5.20
CA ASN A 82 -4.87 6.62 6.65
C ASN A 82 -3.73 7.34 7.40
N ALA A 83 -2.48 7.18 6.99
CA ALA A 83 -1.36 7.87 7.61
C ALA A 83 -1.46 9.39 7.48
N ILE A 84 -1.92 9.88 6.32
CA ILE A 84 -2.21 11.31 6.08
C ILE A 84 -3.35 11.78 7.00
N LEU A 85 -4.36 10.93 7.24
CA LEU A 85 -5.57 11.28 7.98
C LEU A 85 -5.50 11.04 9.49
N ILE A 86 -4.47 10.39 10.02
CA ILE A 86 -4.36 10.08 11.46
C ILE A 86 -4.36 11.35 12.32
N ALA A 87 -3.71 12.43 11.87
CA ALA A 87 -3.66 13.70 12.61
C ALA A 87 -5.01 14.44 12.63
N GLU A 88 -5.96 14.02 11.79
CA GLU A 88 -7.16 14.81 11.46
C GLU A 88 -8.46 14.19 11.98
N ARG A 89 -8.38 13.01 12.60
CA ARG A 89 -9.57 12.27 13.10
C ARG A 89 -10.32 12.97 14.23
N GLU A 90 -9.77 14.04 14.79
CA GLU A 90 -10.40 14.88 15.81
C GLU A 90 -11.16 16.06 15.20
N TYR A 91 -11.04 16.31 13.90
CA TYR A 91 -11.71 17.40 13.22
C TYR A 91 -13.11 17.00 12.72
N PRO A 92 -14.02 17.98 12.56
CA PRO A 92 -15.31 17.74 11.91
C PRO A 92 -15.15 17.08 10.54
N VAL A 93 -16.08 16.20 10.16
CA VAL A 93 -16.04 15.43 8.88
C VAL A 93 -15.79 16.33 7.66
N VAL A 94 -16.35 17.54 7.66
CA VAL A 94 -16.17 18.54 6.59
C VAL A 94 -14.71 18.99 6.47
N SER A 95 -14.01 19.18 7.59
CA SER A 95 -12.60 19.57 7.62
C SER A 95 -11.71 18.46 7.05
N ILE A 96 -12.03 17.20 7.33
CA ILE A 96 -11.31 16.04 6.78
C ILE A 96 -11.45 16.01 5.26
N PHE A 97 -12.64 16.24 4.70
CA PHE A 97 -12.83 16.28 3.25
C PHE A 97 -12.06 17.43 2.59
N ASN A 98 -12.06 18.61 3.20
CA ASN A 98 -11.29 19.75 2.70
C ASN A 98 -9.79 19.48 2.74
N LEU A 99 -9.27 18.87 3.82
CA LEU A 99 -7.86 18.50 3.89
C LEU A 99 -7.50 17.43 2.85
N ILE A 100 -8.34 16.41 2.66
CA ILE A 100 -8.13 15.41 1.62
C ILE A 100 -8.01 16.09 0.26
N ALA A 101 -8.95 16.97 -0.07
CA ALA A 101 -8.95 17.71 -1.33
C ALA A 101 -7.70 18.60 -1.46
N GLU A 102 -7.31 19.30 -0.40
CA GLU A 102 -6.11 20.13 -0.36
C GLU A 102 -4.84 19.31 -0.58
N ARG A 103 -4.67 18.20 0.14
CA ARG A 103 -3.51 17.31 0.05
C ARG A 103 -3.37 16.67 -1.31
N PHE A 104 -4.46 16.14 -1.85
CA PHE A 104 -4.44 15.65 -3.23
C PHE A 104 -4.09 16.80 -4.17
N GLY A 105 -4.74 17.96 -4.04
CA GLY A 105 -4.44 19.15 -4.83
C GLY A 105 -2.96 19.54 -4.82
N GLU A 106 -2.30 19.53 -3.66
CA GLU A 106 -0.85 19.74 -3.53
C GLU A 106 -0.04 18.70 -4.29
N ILE A 107 -0.33 17.40 -4.09
CA ILE A 107 0.37 16.30 -4.77
C ILE A 107 0.23 16.44 -6.30
N PHE A 108 -0.96 16.77 -6.79
CA PHE A 108 -1.21 16.99 -8.21
C PHE A 108 -0.44 18.20 -8.74
N ARG A 109 -0.43 19.32 -7.99
CA ARG A 109 0.33 20.53 -8.34
C ARG A 109 1.83 20.28 -8.38
N GLU A 110 2.37 19.60 -7.38
CA GLU A 110 3.80 19.26 -7.29
C GLU A 110 4.21 18.36 -8.44
N ARG A 111 3.42 17.32 -8.76
CA ARG A 111 3.76 16.35 -9.80
C ARG A 111 3.65 16.89 -11.21
N ARG A 112 2.72 17.82 -11.48
CA ARG A 112 2.46 18.39 -12.82
C ARG A 112 3.73 18.86 -13.57
N PRO A 113 4.62 19.70 -13.01
CA PRO A 113 5.85 20.12 -13.71
C PRO A 113 6.81 18.96 -13.98
N TYR A 114 6.89 17.96 -13.10
CA TYR A 114 7.72 16.77 -13.36
C TYR A 114 7.22 15.99 -14.56
N VAL A 115 5.90 15.83 -14.73
CA VAL A 115 5.35 15.12 -15.90
C VAL A 115 5.58 15.91 -17.18
N LEU A 116 5.33 17.22 -17.15
CA LEU A 116 5.50 18.09 -18.33
C LEU A 116 6.94 18.10 -18.86
N LYS A 117 7.94 17.93 -17.98
CA LYS A 117 9.35 17.84 -18.38
C LYS A 117 9.66 16.65 -19.31
N TYR A 118 8.88 15.58 -19.26
CA TYR A 118 9.13 14.34 -20.00
C TYR A 118 7.99 14.03 -20.98
N LYS A 119 7.30 15.06 -21.47
CA LYS A 119 6.15 14.93 -22.38
C LYS A 119 6.51 14.18 -23.68
N ASP A 120 7.76 14.27 -24.11
CA ASP A 120 8.26 13.63 -25.34
C ASP A 120 8.64 12.15 -25.15
N ASN A 121 8.57 11.62 -23.92
CA ASN A 121 8.84 10.21 -23.64
C ASN A 121 7.61 9.34 -23.96
N LYS A 122 7.86 8.08 -24.30
CA LYS A 122 6.78 7.09 -24.56
C LYS A 122 6.10 6.61 -23.27
N PHE A 123 6.87 6.47 -22.18
CA PHE A 123 6.40 6.01 -20.87
C PHE A 123 6.79 6.96 -19.75
N VAL A 124 6.05 6.92 -18.65
CA VAL A 124 6.40 7.63 -17.41
C VAL A 124 7.79 7.18 -16.96
N PHE A 125 8.63 8.15 -16.56
CA PHE A 125 10.05 7.91 -16.22
C PHE A 125 10.29 6.71 -15.29
N ALA A 126 9.47 6.56 -14.24
CA ALA A 126 9.61 5.44 -13.30
C ALA A 126 9.41 4.09 -13.99
N THR A 127 8.38 3.96 -14.83
CA THR A 127 8.12 2.75 -15.61
C THR A 127 9.21 2.54 -16.65
N GLU A 128 9.60 3.59 -17.37
CA GLU A 128 10.67 3.52 -18.37
C GLU A 128 12.01 3.08 -17.76
N LYS A 129 12.30 3.55 -16.55
CA LYS A 129 13.46 3.11 -15.76
C LYS A 129 13.36 1.64 -15.40
N ILE A 130 12.23 1.18 -14.84
CA ILE A 130 12.02 -0.24 -14.50
C ILE A 130 12.17 -1.12 -15.75
N LEU A 131 11.60 -0.71 -16.89
CA LEU A 131 11.73 -1.44 -18.14
C LEU A 131 13.19 -1.53 -18.59
N ARG A 132 13.95 -0.44 -18.50
CA ARG A 132 15.39 -0.44 -18.81
C ARG A 132 16.19 -1.34 -17.86
N ASP A 133 15.94 -1.23 -16.56
CA ASP A 133 16.63 -2.05 -15.55
C ASP A 133 16.36 -3.55 -15.79
N ASN A 134 15.10 -3.91 -16.05
CA ASN A 134 14.69 -5.28 -16.38
C ASN A 134 15.30 -5.78 -17.70
N MET A 135 15.42 -4.92 -18.72
CA MET A 135 16.09 -5.28 -19.98
C MET A 135 17.57 -5.53 -19.76
N ASN A 136 18.26 -4.66 -19.02
CA ASN A 136 19.67 -4.84 -18.69
C ASN A 136 19.94 -6.12 -17.87
N GLU A 137 19.02 -6.50 -16.98
CA GLU A 137 19.10 -7.75 -16.22
C GLU A 137 18.76 -8.97 -17.09
N GLY A 138 17.74 -8.87 -17.95
CA GLY A 138 17.27 -9.94 -18.84
C GLY A 138 18.21 -10.24 -20.02
N ASP A 139 18.96 -9.24 -20.49
CA ASP A 139 20.01 -9.41 -21.51
C ASP A 139 21.16 -10.29 -21.01
N SER A 140 21.26 -10.60 -19.70
CA SER A 140 22.17 -11.64 -19.19
C SER A 140 21.69 -13.08 -19.46
N PHE A 141 20.41 -13.27 -19.81
CA PHE A 141 19.78 -14.57 -20.05
C PHE A 141 19.52 -14.90 -21.53
N TYR A 142 19.66 -13.94 -22.43
CA TYR A 142 19.51 -14.17 -23.87
C TYR A 142 20.82 -13.92 -24.61
N MET A 143 21.73 -14.91 -24.53
CA MET A 143 22.80 -15.03 -25.52
C MET A 143 22.28 -15.87 -26.70
N GLU A 144 22.48 -15.33 -27.90
CA GLU A 144 22.31 -15.94 -29.22
C GLU A 144 20.87 -16.22 -29.68
N ASN A 145 20.26 -15.27 -30.39
CA ASN A 145 19.58 -15.56 -31.65
C ASN A 145 19.46 -14.32 -32.55
N HIS A 146 19.77 -14.54 -33.82
CA HIS A 146 19.91 -13.54 -34.89
C HIS A 146 18.57 -12.93 -35.30
N GLY A 147 18.55 -11.60 -35.48
CA GLY A 147 17.47 -10.88 -36.16
C GLY A 147 17.36 -9.44 -35.69
N GLU A 148 17.84 -8.51 -36.51
CA GLU A 148 17.56 -7.08 -36.38
C GLU A 148 16.04 -6.86 -36.44
N ASP A 149 15.39 -6.66 -35.28
CA ASP A 149 14.05 -6.07 -35.06
C ASP A 149 13.26 -6.73 -33.90
N TYR A 150 13.90 -6.95 -32.75
CA TYR A 150 13.21 -7.37 -31.51
C TYR A 150 13.27 -6.33 -30.38
N GLY A 151 14.01 -5.22 -30.56
CA GLY A 151 14.15 -4.15 -29.56
C GLY A 151 12.89 -3.30 -29.29
N LEU A 152 11.78 -3.56 -30.01
CA LEU A 152 10.55 -2.76 -29.92
C LEU A 152 9.39 -3.45 -29.17
N ARG A 153 9.52 -4.70 -28.71
CA ARG A 153 8.35 -5.52 -28.37
C ARG A 153 7.77 -5.30 -26.95
N VAL A 154 8.58 -4.98 -25.94
CA VAL A 154 8.11 -4.80 -24.55
C VAL A 154 7.10 -3.65 -24.39
N TYR A 155 7.26 -2.60 -25.20
CA TYR A 155 6.38 -1.44 -25.19
C TYR A 155 4.95 -1.75 -25.66
N TYR A 156 4.74 -2.82 -26.44
CA TYR A 156 3.40 -3.27 -26.84
C TYR A 156 2.67 -4.01 -25.72
N TYR A 157 3.40 -4.62 -24.78
CA TYR A 157 2.83 -5.35 -23.66
C TYR A 157 2.61 -4.48 -22.41
N SER A 158 3.05 -3.21 -22.44
CA SER A 158 2.87 -2.29 -21.34
C SER A 158 1.47 -1.67 -21.37
N SER A 159 0.77 -1.69 -20.24
CA SER A 159 -0.58 -1.12 -20.12
C SER A 159 -0.58 0.38 -20.49
N PRO A 160 -1.60 0.87 -21.23
CA PRO A 160 -1.70 2.27 -21.63
C PRO A 160 -1.59 3.27 -20.48
N VAL A 161 -2.02 2.89 -19.26
CA VAL A 161 -1.96 3.76 -18.06
C VAL A 161 -0.54 4.22 -17.69
N TYR A 162 0.49 3.54 -18.19
CA TYR A 162 1.89 3.91 -17.97
C TYR A 162 2.44 4.85 -19.05
N LYS A 163 1.69 5.12 -20.11
CA LYS A 163 2.11 6.06 -21.15
C LYS A 163 2.04 7.49 -20.63
N VAL A 164 2.95 8.32 -21.15
CA VAL A 164 3.03 9.73 -20.74
C VAL A 164 1.76 10.50 -21.09
N GLU A 165 1.13 10.19 -22.22
CA GLU A 165 -0.13 10.80 -22.66
C GLU A 165 -1.27 10.60 -21.64
N GLU A 166 -1.50 9.36 -21.21
CA GLU A 166 -2.53 8.99 -20.23
C GLU A 166 -2.23 9.59 -18.86
N TYR A 167 -0.96 9.57 -18.46
CA TYR A 167 -0.54 10.19 -17.20
C TYR A 167 -0.74 11.70 -17.23
N LEU A 168 -0.41 12.39 -18.33
CA LEU A 168 -0.68 13.83 -18.48
C LEU A 168 -2.18 14.13 -18.41
N LEU A 169 -3.02 13.31 -19.06
CA LEU A 169 -4.46 13.47 -19.02
C LEU A 169 -5.00 13.35 -17.59
N ALA A 170 -4.54 12.38 -16.81
CA ALA A 170 -4.92 12.20 -15.41
C ALA A 170 -4.58 13.44 -14.54
N TYR A 171 -3.48 14.13 -14.83
CA TYR A 171 -3.03 15.33 -14.09
C TYR A 171 -3.46 16.65 -14.76
N SER A 172 -4.14 16.60 -15.91
CA SER A 172 -4.61 17.79 -16.65
C SER A 172 -5.86 18.42 -16.04
N LYS A 173 -6.68 17.61 -15.35
CA LYS A 173 -7.93 18.07 -14.74
C LYS A 173 -7.61 18.82 -13.46
N LEU A 174 -8.21 20.00 -13.29
CA LEU A 174 -8.23 20.64 -11.98
C LEU A 174 -9.04 19.77 -11.03
N ILE A 175 -8.46 19.45 -9.87
CA ILE A 175 -9.30 19.17 -8.70
C ILE A 175 -9.94 20.51 -8.36
N ASN A 176 -11.24 20.64 -8.62
CA ASN A 176 -11.98 21.81 -8.19
C ASN A 176 -11.87 21.89 -6.67
N VAL A 177 -11.49 23.07 -6.18
CA VAL A 177 -11.51 23.34 -4.75
C VAL A 177 -12.95 23.12 -4.29
N VAL A 178 -13.15 22.33 -3.24
CA VAL A 178 -14.47 22.19 -2.64
C VAL A 178 -14.89 23.59 -2.21
N PRO A 179 -16.04 24.11 -2.69
CA PRO A 179 -16.47 25.47 -2.37
C PRO A 179 -16.67 25.64 -0.86
N LEU A 180 -16.69 26.87 -0.38
CA LEU A 180 -16.92 27.12 1.05
C LEU A 180 -18.27 26.52 1.47
N LYS A 181 -18.39 26.05 2.71
CA LYS A 181 -19.63 25.42 3.21
C LYS A 181 -20.88 26.30 3.01
N SER A 182 -20.69 27.62 3.06
CA SER A 182 -21.73 28.63 2.79
C SER A 182 -22.25 28.65 1.35
N GLU A 183 -21.50 28.09 0.40
CA GLU A 183 -21.83 28.05 -1.03
C GLU A 183 -22.47 26.70 -1.44
N TRP A 184 -22.63 25.77 -0.49
CA TRP A 184 -23.16 24.44 -0.78
C TRP A 184 -24.68 24.49 -0.99
N ARG A 185 -25.14 23.97 -2.12
CA ARG A 185 -26.56 23.72 -2.38
C ARG A 185 -26.91 22.32 -1.88
N VAL A 186 -27.34 22.23 -0.62
CA VAL A 186 -27.79 20.96 -0.01
C VAL A 186 -29.29 20.78 -0.28
N PRO A 187 -29.73 19.71 -0.96
CA PRO A 187 -31.15 19.38 -1.10
C PRO A 187 -31.84 19.26 0.27
N GLN A 188 -33.09 19.72 0.36
CA GLN A 188 -33.86 19.73 1.61
C GLN A 188 -33.99 18.33 2.24
N GLU A 189 -34.13 17.31 1.40
CA GLU A 189 -34.19 15.89 1.76
C GLU A 189 -32.99 15.43 2.61
N LEU A 190 -31.80 16.00 2.40
CA LEU A 190 -30.59 15.68 3.16
C LEU A 190 -30.49 16.47 4.48
N LEU A 191 -31.13 17.64 4.56
CA LEU A 191 -31.22 18.41 5.80
C LEU A 191 -32.19 17.76 6.78
N ASP A 192 -33.23 17.13 6.26
CA ASP A 192 -34.27 16.44 7.04
C ASP A 192 -33.84 15.01 7.45
N MET A 193 -32.73 14.50 6.89
CA MET A 193 -32.16 13.21 7.27
C MET A 193 -31.47 13.27 8.63
N ASN A 194 -32.05 12.59 9.62
CA ASN A 194 -31.40 12.37 10.92
C ASN A 194 -30.33 11.27 10.81
N ILE A 195 -29.08 11.66 10.54
CA ILE A 195 -27.94 10.73 10.46
C ILE A 195 -27.43 10.42 11.87
N ILE A 196 -27.79 9.25 12.40
CA ILE A 196 -27.31 8.77 13.69
C ILE A 196 -25.83 8.36 13.55
N PRO A 197 -24.92 8.81 14.43
CA PRO A 197 -23.53 8.37 14.38
C PRO A 197 -23.47 6.85 14.57
N PRO A 198 -22.58 6.15 13.84
CA PRO A 198 -22.41 4.71 14.02
C PRO A 198 -22.03 4.44 15.49
N LEU A 199 -22.67 3.44 16.10
CA LEU A 199 -22.37 3.03 17.47
C LEU A 199 -20.89 2.63 17.57
N VAL A 200 -20.09 3.48 18.20
CA VAL A 200 -18.65 3.26 18.34
C VAL A 200 -18.40 2.29 19.49
N VAL A 201 -18.15 1.02 19.15
CA VAL A 201 -17.53 0.08 20.10
C VAL A 201 -16.03 0.36 20.10
N THR A 202 -15.49 0.90 21.21
CA THR A 202 -14.05 1.08 21.37
C THR A 202 -13.35 -0.28 21.44
N LYS A 203 -12.83 -0.74 20.31
CA LYS A 203 -11.94 -1.91 20.27
C LYS A 203 -10.58 -1.52 20.86
N LEU A 204 -10.03 -2.38 21.72
CA LEU A 204 -8.66 -2.26 22.25
C LEU A 204 -7.68 -2.04 21.07
N GLY A 205 -6.95 -0.93 21.12
CA GLY A 205 -6.10 -0.49 20.03
C GLY A 205 -5.07 -1.52 19.59
N ARG A 206 -4.68 -1.43 18.32
CA ARG A 206 -3.69 -2.31 17.67
C ARG A 206 -2.36 -2.28 18.43
N LYS A 207 -1.91 -3.44 18.96
CA LYS A 207 -0.56 -3.60 19.52
C LYS A 207 0.48 -3.16 18.48
N LYS A 208 1.38 -2.23 18.86
CA LYS A 208 2.49 -1.80 18.00
C LYS A 208 3.37 -3.02 17.67
N ARG A 209 3.32 -3.48 16.42
CA ARG A 209 4.27 -4.49 15.91
C ARG A 209 5.52 -3.78 15.43
N LYS A 210 6.69 -4.32 15.75
CA LYS A 210 7.97 -3.84 15.23
C LYS A 210 8.01 -4.10 13.71
N HIS A 211 8.44 -3.12 12.94
CA HIS A 211 8.63 -3.23 11.50
C HIS A 211 9.60 -4.39 11.19
N VAL A 212 9.18 -5.32 10.33
CA VAL A 212 10.02 -6.38 9.75
C VAL A 212 10.40 -5.94 8.35
N LYS A 213 11.69 -5.94 8.04
CA LYS A 213 12.23 -5.34 6.81
C LYS A 213 12.12 -6.23 5.58
N GLY A 214 11.98 -5.58 4.42
CA GLY A 214 12.16 -6.21 3.11
C GLY A 214 13.64 -6.38 2.72
N VAL A 215 13.88 -7.27 1.75
CA VAL A 215 15.20 -7.49 1.14
C VAL A 215 15.68 -6.16 0.51
N GLY A 216 16.83 -5.64 0.96
CA GLY A 216 17.42 -4.38 0.49
C GLY A 216 17.36 -3.21 1.48
N GLU A 217 16.58 -3.30 2.58
CA GLU A 217 16.52 -2.21 3.56
C GLU A 217 17.63 -2.30 4.63
N THR A 218 18.66 -1.45 4.59
CA THR A 218 19.70 -1.40 5.64
C THR A 218 19.22 -0.61 6.87
N PHE A 219 19.53 -1.07 8.10
CA PHE A 219 19.16 -0.31 9.31
C PHE A 219 20.10 0.88 9.38
N LYS A 220 19.59 2.12 9.41
CA LYS A 220 20.39 3.23 9.91
C LYS A 220 20.79 2.85 11.33
N SER A 221 22.08 2.65 11.58
CA SER A 221 22.58 2.31 12.90
C SER A 221 22.11 3.38 13.87
N LYS A 222 21.48 2.96 14.98
CA LYS A 222 21.10 3.90 16.04
C LYS A 222 22.38 4.60 16.49
N ARG A 223 22.46 5.92 16.31
CA ARG A 223 23.58 6.72 16.85
C ARG A 223 23.66 6.44 18.35
N ARG A 224 24.81 5.93 18.81
CA ARG A 224 25.02 5.66 20.24
C ARG A 224 25.04 7.00 20.96
N ASN A 225 24.13 7.19 21.92
CA ASN A 225 24.11 8.38 22.76
C ASN A 225 25.45 8.48 23.51
N LYS A 226 26.12 9.62 23.39
CA LYS A 226 27.36 9.96 24.11
C LYS A 226 27.00 10.76 25.37
N CYS A 227 27.72 10.53 26.46
CA CYS A 227 27.55 11.31 27.68
C CYS A 227 27.83 12.80 27.39
N SER A 228 26.95 13.70 27.82
CA SER A 228 27.13 15.13 27.52
C SER A 228 28.29 15.78 28.27
N LEU A 229 28.75 15.20 29.40
CA LEU A 229 29.96 15.59 30.15
C LEU A 229 31.23 15.07 29.49
N CYS A 230 31.46 13.75 29.53
CA CYS A 230 32.75 13.18 29.13
C CYS A 230 32.81 12.70 27.67
N LYS A 231 31.73 12.87 26.90
CA LYS A 231 31.58 12.48 25.48
C LYS A 231 31.81 11.00 25.16
N ARG A 232 31.98 10.14 26.16
CA ARG A 232 32.11 8.69 25.99
C ARG A 232 30.73 8.04 25.85
N PRO A 233 30.57 7.02 24.99
CA PRO A 233 29.33 6.26 24.87
C PRO A 233 29.12 5.36 26.11
N GLY A 234 27.89 4.87 26.30
CA GLY A 234 27.58 3.81 27.28
C GLY A 234 27.02 4.28 28.62
N HIS A 235 26.93 5.59 28.89
CA HIS A 235 26.31 6.12 30.12
C HIS A 235 25.69 7.50 29.90
N LYS A 236 24.80 7.92 30.81
CA LYS A 236 24.16 9.24 30.81
C LYS A 236 24.96 10.22 31.67
N ARG A 237 24.74 11.53 31.51
CA ARG A 237 25.40 12.57 32.32
C ARG A 237 25.20 12.35 33.83
N THR A 238 24.00 11.97 34.25
CA THR A 238 23.64 11.72 35.65
C THR A 238 24.35 10.53 36.28
N THR A 239 24.86 9.61 35.46
CA THR A 239 25.55 8.39 35.91
C THR A 239 27.03 8.41 35.50
N CYS A 240 27.57 9.60 35.23
CA CYS A 240 28.97 9.76 34.84
C CYS A 240 29.85 9.78 36.07
N ASN A 241 30.95 9.01 36.09
CA ASN A 241 31.90 9.04 37.20
C ASN A 241 32.56 10.42 37.40
N ASN A 242 32.50 11.28 36.39
CA ASN A 242 32.97 12.67 36.49
C ASN A 242 31.89 13.65 36.96
N TYR A 243 30.69 13.18 37.32
CA TYR A 243 29.58 14.03 37.74
C TYR A 243 29.86 14.74 39.08
N ASN A 244 30.56 14.07 40.00
CA ASN A 244 30.88 14.59 41.34
C ASN A 244 32.31 15.13 41.49
N ARG A 245 32.98 15.48 40.39
CA ARG A 245 34.32 16.11 40.42
C ARG A 245 34.26 17.60 40.07
N SER A 246 33.18 18.26 40.47
CA SER A 246 33.04 19.72 40.38
C SER A 246 33.51 20.33 41.69
#